data_AF-A0A498SL28-F1
#
_entry.id   AF-A0A498SL28-F1
#
_cell.length_a   1.000
_cell.length_b   1.000
_cell.length_c   1.000
_cell.angle_alpha   90.00
_cell.angle_beta   90.00
_cell.angle_gamma   90.00
#
_symmetry.space_group_name_H-M   'P 1'
#
loop_
_entity.id
_entity.type
_entity.pdbx_description
1 polymer ?
#
loop_
_entity_poly.entity_id
_entity_poly.type
_entity_poly.pdbx_seq_one_letter_code
_entity_poly.pdbx_strand_id
1 'polypeptide(L)'
;FLSVQSFHRNNLQALAGACLFVSSKVKAPQPLNAERIAYYTDGAVRMDQILQGELLVLNKLNWDVSTSTALDFLDQVAARYSALHPLSEDSRIAAHRIQMGVSQEK
;
A
#
# COMPACT_ATOMS: atom_id res chain seq x y z
N PHE A 1 -9.12 9.45 -2.56
CA PHE A 1 -8.54 10.37 -3.57
C PHE A 1 -9.47 10.55 -4.76
N LEU A 2 -9.73 9.49 -5.54
CA LEU A 2 -10.59 9.58 -6.74
C LEU A 2 -12.04 10.01 -6.45
N SER A 3 -12.52 9.81 -5.22
CA SER A 3 -13.83 10.32 -4.77
C SER A 3 -13.90 11.84 -4.60
N VAL A 4 -12.77 12.52 -4.49
CA VAL A 4 -12.68 13.97 -4.20
C VAL A 4 -11.93 14.75 -5.29
N GLN A 5 -11.33 14.08 -6.26
CA GLN A 5 -10.56 14.73 -7.33
C GLN A 5 -10.76 14.01 -8.67
N SER A 6 -11.15 14.78 -9.69
CA SER A 6 -11.14 14.34 -11.09
C SER A 6 -9.70 14.06 -11.54
N PHE A 7 -9.49 12.93 -12.21
CA PHE A 7 -8.14 12.45 -12.52
C PHE A 7 -8.06 11.85 -13.93
N HIS A 8 -6.96 12.13 -14.63
CA HIS A 8 -6.74 11.60 -15.97
C HIS A 8 -6.24 10.16 -15.92
N ARG A 9 -6.83 9.29 -16.76
CA ARG A 9 -6.49 7.85 -16.83
C ARG A 9 -5.00 7.59 -17.05
N ASN A 10 -4.33 8.44 -17.84
CA ASN A 10 -2.91 8.29 -18.18
C ASN A 10 -1.98 8.38 -16.95
N ASN A 11 -2.44 9.01 -15.86
CA ASN A 11 -1.64 9.18 -14.65
C ASN A 11 -2.01 8.15 -13.57
N LEU A 12 -2.90 7.20 -13.85
CA LEU A 12 -3.46 6.30 -12.83
C LEU A 12 -2.39 5.41 -12.20
N GLN A 13 -1.41 4.96 -12.99
CA GLN A 13 -0.30 4.17 -12.48
C GLN A 13 0.62 4.99 -11.55
N ALA A 14 0.85 6.28 -11.87
CA ALA A 14 1.60 7.18 -11.00
C ALA A 14 0.85 7.43 -9.69
N LEU A 15 -0.47 7.64 -9.74
CA LEU A 15 -1.31 7.76 -8.55
C LEU A 15 -1.29 6.47 -7.72
N ALA A 16 -1.42 5.31 -8.36
CA ALA A 16 -1.35 4.02 -7.68
C ALA A 16 0.01 3.82 -7.00
N GLY A 17 1.12 4.19 -7.67
CA GLY A 17 2.45 4.19 -7.09
C GLY A 17 2.58 5.08 -5.86
N ALA A 18 2.04 6.30 -5.92
CA ALA A 18 1.99 7.21 -4.77
C ALA A 18 1.15 6.66 -3.61
N CYS A 19 -0.05 6.13 -3.89
CA CYS A 19 -0.89 5.50 -2.88
C CYS A 19 -0.20 4.29 -2.23
N LEU A 20 0.47 3.45 -3.02
CA LEU A 20 1.22 2.30 -2.53
C LEU A 20 2.39 2.77 -1.64
N PHE A 21 3.13 3.79 -2.07
CA PHE A 21 4.22 4.38 -1.30
C PHE A 21 3.74 4.87 0.07
N VAL A 22 2.68 5.68 0.11
CA VAL A 22 2.06 6.17 1.35
C VAL A 22 1.58 5.01 2.23
N SER A 23 0.84 4.04 1.67
CA SER A 23 0.33 2.90 2.44
C SER A 23 1.46 2.06 3.06
N SER A 24 2.58 1.91 2.34
CA SER A 24 3.73 1.14 2.84
C SER A 24 4.38 1.84 4.04
N LYS A 25 4.46 3.17 4.03
CA LYS A 25 4.96 3.95 5.17
C LYS A 25 4.06 3.84 6.41
N VAL A 26 2.75 3.71 6.20
CA VAL A 26 1.77 3.64 7.31
C VAL A 26 1.63 2.24 7.88
N LYS A 27 1.61 1.21 7.02
CA LYS A 27 1.20 -0.15 7.39
C LYS A 27 2.32 -1.20 7.38
N ALA A 28 3.43 -0.96 6.66
CA ALA A 28 4.49 -1.96 6.56
C ALA A 28 5.58 -1.75 7.63
N PRO A 29 6.11 -2.82 8.26
CA PRO A 29 7.27 -2.73 9.15
C PRO A 29 8.50 -2.17 8.44
N GLN A 30 8.65 -2.48 7.15
CA GLN A 30 9.66 -1.92 6.27
C GLN A 30 8.96 -1.27 5.05
N PRO A 31 8.88 0.07 5.00
CA PRO A 31 8.27 0.77 3.88
C PRO A 31 9.00 0.54 2.56
N LEU A 32 8.27 0.61 1.45
CA LEU A 32 8.86 0.57 0.12
C LEU A 32 9.57 1.89 -0.18
N ASN A 33 10.65 1.85 -0.96
CA ASN A 33 11.26 3.06 -1.50
C ASN A 33 10.61 3.45 -2.84
N ALA A 34 10.67 4.72 -3.20
CA ALA A 34 10.04 5.23 -4.43
C ALA A 34 10.73 4.69 -5.70
N GLU A 35 12.04 4.41 -5.62
CA GLU A 35 12.82 3.83 -6.72
C GLU A 35 12.35 2.41 -7.10
N ARG A 36 12.09 1.55 -6.12
CA ARG A 36 11.59 0.20 -6.34
C ARG A 36 10.17 0.21 -6.88
N ILE A 37 9.32 1.11 -6.40
CA ILE A 37 7.99 1.30 -6.99
C ILE A 37 8.11 1.72 -8.46
N ALA A 38 8.98 2.70 -8.77
CA ALA A 38 9.24 3.10 -10.16
C ALA A 38 9.76 1.93 -11.01
N TYR A 39 10.68 1.13 -10.48
CA TYR A 39 11.18 -0.08 -11.13
C TYR A 39 10.06 -1.07 -11.48
N TYR A 40 9.13 -1.35 -10.55
CA TYR A 40 7.99 -2.23 -10.81
C TYR A 40 6.98 -1.68 -11.83
N THR A 41 7.10 -0.41 -12.21
CA THR A 41 6.28 0.17 -13.29
C THR A 41 6.89 0.02 -14.67
N ASP A 42 8.02 -0.68 -14.82
CA ASP A 42 8.75 -0.83 -16.10
C ASP A 42 9.05 0.53 -16.74
N GLY A 43 9.47 1.49 -15.90
CA GLY A 43 9.79 2.86 -16.32
C GLY A 43 8.59 3.75 -16.69
N ALA A 44 7.35 3.24 -16.61
CA ALA A 44 6.14 4.02 -16.91
C ALA A 44 5.93 5.18 -15.92
N VAL A 45 6.41 5.04 -14.68
CA VAL A 45 6.35 6.06 -13.64
C VAL A 45 7.75 6.35 -13.12
N ARG A 46 8.12 7.63 -13.09
CA ARG A 46 9.40 8.08 -12.53
C ARG A 46 9.30 8.30 -11.03
N MET A 47 10.42 8.14 -10.32
CA MET A 47 10.50 8.30 -8.86
C MET A 47 9.97 9.66 -8.38
N ASP A 48 10.29 10.75 -9.09
CA ASP A 48 9.80 12.09 -8.76
C ASP A 48 8.28 12.23 -8.90
N GLN A 49 7.65 11.53 -9.85
CA GLN A 49 6.19 11.50 -9.97
C GLN A 49 5.55 10.83 -8.76
N ILE A 50 6.19 9.82 -8.20
CA ILE A 50 5.74 9.15 -6.96
C ILE A 50 5.89 10.10 -5.76
N LEU A 51 7.03 10.79 -5.64
CA LEU A 51 7.28 11.75 -4.55
C LEU A 51 6.33 12.96 -4.60
N GLN A 52 6.08 13.51 -5.80
CA GLN A 52 5.09 14.57 -5.98
C GLN A 52 3.66 14.07 -5.72
N GLY A 53 3.37 12.85 -6.18
CA GLY A 53 2.09 12.18 -5.95
C GLY A 53 1.82 11.94 -4.47
N GLU A 54 2.82 11.60 -3.67
CA GLU A 54 2.69 11.45 -2.22
C GLU A 54 2.12 12.70 -1.57
N LEU A 55 2.74 13.86 -1.81
CA LEU A 55 2.29 15.12 -1.23
C LEU A 55 0.88 15.50 -1.72
N LEU A 56 0.59 15.26 -3.00
CA LEU A 56 -0.75 15.49 -3.57
C LEU A 56 -1.80 14.62 -2.88
N VAL A 57 -1.54 13.32 -2.71
CA VAL A 57 -2.45 12.38 -2.06
C VAL A 57 -2.69 12.77 -0.61
N LEU A 58 -1.62 13.01 0.16
CA LEU A 58 -1.71 13.38 1.57
C LEU A 58 -2.52 14.66 1.76
N ASN A 59 -2.24 15.71 0.98
CA ASN A 59 -2.99 16.96 1.08
C ASN A 59 -4.47 16.79 0.69
N LYS A 60 -4.78 16.01 -0.35
CA LYS A 60 -6.16 15.79 -0.79
C LYS A 60 -6.99 14.92 0.15
N LEU A 61 -6.32 14.10 0.97
CA LEU A 61 -6.94 13.30 2.01
C LEU A 61 -6.89 13.99 3.39
N ASN A 62 -6.45 15.26 3.47
CA ASN A 62 -6.24 15.97 4.74
C ASN A 62 -5.36 15.17 5.72
N TRP A 63 -4.37 14.45 5.19
CA TRP A 63 -3.46 13.57 5.95
C TRP A 63 -4.16 12.41 6.69
N ASP A 64 -5.45 12.17 6.45
CA ASP A 64 -6.17 11.01 6.97
C ASP A 64 -5.86 9.76 6.13
N VAL A 65 -4.81 9.04 6.53
CA VAL A 65 -4.33 7.81 5.90
C VAL A 65 -4.31 6.60 6.84
N SER A 66 -4.82 6.78 8.06
CA SER A 66 -4.92 5.73 9.09
C SER A 66 -6.23 4.94 9.04
N THR A 67 -6.96 5.02 7.92
CA THR A 67 -8.24 4.33 7.75
C THR A 67 -8.10 2.82 7.92
N SER A 68 -9.03 2.22 8.67
CA SER A 68 -9.07 0.78 8.85
C SER A 68 -9.35 0.05 7.53
N THR A 69 -8.60 -1.02 7.31
CA THR A 69 -8.72 -1.96 6.20
C THR A 69 -9.39 -3.24 6.69
N ALA A 70 -9.86 -4.08 5.76
CA ALA A 70 -10.45 -5.38 6.12
C ALA A 70 -9.50 -6.27 6.94
N LEU A 71 -8.18 -6.19 6.70
CA LEU A 71 -7.19 -6.96 7.48
C LEU A 71 -7.16 -6.56 8.95
N ASP A 72 -7.41 -5.28 9.28
CA ASP A 72 -7.38 -4.81 10.67
C ASP A 72 -8.51 -5.43 11.53
N PHE A 73 -9.57 -5.93 10.86
CA PHE A 73 -10.69 -6.62 11.50
C PHE A 73 -10.55 -8.15 11.44
N LEU A 74 -9.62 -8.69 10.66
CA LEU A 74 -9.54 -10.13 10.37
C LEU A 74 -9.38 -10.95 11.64
N ASP A 75 -8.47 -10.56 12.53
CA ASP A 75 -8.25 -11.26 13.81
C ASP A 75 -9.50 -11.23 14.70
N GLN A 76 -10.22 -10.10 14.73
CA GLN A 76 -11.43 -9.94 15.52
C GLN A 76 -12.59 -10.79 15.01
N VAL A 77 -12.67 -10.97 13.68
CA VAL A 77 -13.67 -11.81 13.03
C VAL A 77 -13.30 -13.28 13.19
N ALA A 78 -12.02 -13.64 12.99
CA ALA A 78 -11.52 -15.00 13.16
C ALA A 78 -11.67 -15.51 14.61
N ALA A 79 -11.51 -14.64 15.60
CA ALA A 79 -11.74 -14.97 17.01
C ALA A 79 -13.21 -15.36 17.31
N ARG A 80 -14.17 -14.83 16.54
CA ARG A 80 -15.61 -15.12 16.70
C ARG A 80 -16.07 -16.32 15.86
N TYR A 81 -15.38 -16.59 14.75
CA TYR A 81 -15.73 -17.65 13.82
C TYR A 81 -14.53 -18.57 13.63
N SER A 82 -14.51 -19.69 14.35
CA SER A 82 -13.39 -20.66 14.34
C SER A 82 -13.03 -21.19 12.95
N ALA A 83 -14.00 -21.24 12.03
CA ALA A 83 -13.76 -21.61 10.63
C ALA A 83 -12.80 -20.65 9.88
N LEU A 84 -12.65 -19.42 10.35
CA LEU A 84 -11.77 -18.40 9.77
C LEU A 84 -10.39 -18.34 10.44
N HIS A 85 -10.13 -19.13 11.48
CA HIS A 85 -8.84 -19.17 12.15
C HIS A 85 -7.66 -19.49 11.20
N PRO A 86 -7.78 -20.46 10.25
CA PRO A 86 -6.70 -20.71 9.29
C PRO A 86 -6.39 -19.48 8.42
N LEU A 87 -7.42 -18.74 8.02
CA LEU A 87 -7.28 -17.58 7.15
C LEU A 87 -6.49 -16.44 7.82
N SER A 88 -6.69 -16.21 9.13
CA SER A 88 -5.90 -15.23 9.89
C SER A 88 -4.42 -15.57 9.86
N GLU A 89 -4.08 -16.83 10.13
CA GLU A 89 -2.69 -17.27 10.18
C GLU A 89 -2.04 -17.28 8.79
N ASP A 90 -2.75 -17.78 7.77
CA ASP A 90 -2.28 -17.76 6.38
C ASP A 90 -1.99 -16.35 5.89
N SER A 91 -2.85 -15.37 6.26
CA SER A 91 -2.67 -13.97 5.90
C SER A 91 -1.41 -13.37 6.55
N ARG A 92 -1.14 -13.69 7.82
CA ARG A 92 0.06 -13.23 8.55
C ARG A 92 1.33 -13.84 7.96
N ILE A 93 1.31 -15.14 7.64
CA ILE A 93 2.43 -15.83 7.01
C ILE A 93 2.69 -15.24 5.61
N ALA A 94 1.65 -15.00 4.82
CA ALA A 94 1.78 -14.40 3.49
C ALA A 94 2.39 -12.99 3.57
N ALA A 95 1.90 -12.14 4.49
CA ALA A 95 2.43 -10.80 4.71
C ALA A 95 3.91 -10.83 5.12
N HIS A 96 4.28 -11.74 6.03
CA HIS A 96 5.67 -11.93 6.45
C HIS A 96 6.57 -12.37 5.29
N ARG A 97 6.11 -13.32 4.44
CA ARG A 97 6.89 -13.78 3.28
C ARG A 97 7.13 -12.67 2.27
N ILE A 98 6.10 -11.86 1.97
CA ILE A 98 6.21 -10.71 1.08
C ILE A 98 7.27 -9.73 1.61
N GLN A 99 7.28 -9.49 2.92
CA GLN A 99 8.25 -8.57 3.56
C GLN A 99 9.68 -9.14 3.59
N MET A 100 9.84 -10.44 3.79
CA MET A 100 11.17 -11.07 3.81
C MET A 100 11.77 -11.19 2.41
N GLY A 101 10.96 -11.45 1.37
CA GLY A 101 11.40 -11.44 -0.02
C GLY A 101 11.92 -10.06 -0.46
N VAL A 102 11.32 -8.99 0.05
CA VAL A 102 11.72 -7.59 -0.16
C VAL A 102 13.14 -7.28 0.36
N SER A 103 13.67 -8.07 1.30
CA SER A 103 15.02 -7.87 1.88
C SER A 103 16.16 -8.56 1.13
N GLN A 104 15.88 -9.56 0.28
CA GLN A 104 16.94 -10.32 -0.42
C GLN A 104 17.35 -9.74 -1.78
N GLU A 105 16.60 -8.77 -2.31
CA GLU A 105 16.87 -8.09 -3.58
C GLU A 105 17.74 -6.82 -3.39
N LYS A 106 18.80 -6.94 -2.58
CA LYS A 106 19.77 -5.87 -2.30
C LYS A 106 21.09 -6.12 -3.00
#